data_AF-K4L0X0-F1
#
_entry.id   AF-K4L0X0-F1
#
_cell.length_a   1.000
_cell.length_b   1.000
_cell.length_c   1.000
_cell.angle_alpha   90.00
_cell.angle_beta   90.00
_cell.angle_gamma   90.00
#
_symmetry.space_group_name_H-M   'P 1'
#
loop_
_entity.id
_entity.type
_entity.pdbx_description
1 polymer ?
#
loop_
_entity_poly.entity_id
_entity_poly.type
_entity_poly.pdbx_seq_one_letter_code
_entity_poly.pdbx_strand_id
1 'polypeptide(L)'
;MEMEQLINQVVLQYFQNKGVQERFLDYLNRHDVVGREIFSYLGKDYSNIGDSLLFPPIPKKVFLRRIPFYFYKPDISANRVGCLSQYINSFYIKNRNEESYRDKIEVFYETLEKLLYDYKIPVSEIFEYPIIQSGRIEQADLLLQWVHYLELAQKYDIENLMPQHFFISYNSLLEKEKLPPVIFDLKEMYIGEYVGRTKNIFRMEGTFPCDEKGRPIMRWIGVDVRNATRIWAEVNEKHKGYLFVEANPKTLIRGRNCWGPNDDGSDAWYELYAGPQLMEFDFEALKDIRKREGLTQQQIADWIGASLRTYQKWESGDTNPDCYYLLRLMNVLDIRQVSELTKIVDVD
;
A
#
# COMPACT_ATOMS: atom_id res chain seq x y z
N MET A 1 9.32 24.43 28.33
CA MET A 1 9.08 25.70 27.62
C MET A 1 7.77 26.25 28.16
N GLU A 2 7.78 27.42 28.79
CA GLU A 2 6.55 27.99 29.35
C GLU A 2 5.56 28.30 28.22
N MET A 3 4.26 28.07 28.46
CA MET A 3 3.21 28.17 27.45
C MET A 3 3.17 29.56 26.77
N GLU A 4 3.51 30.61 27.53
CA GLU A 4 3.64 31.99 27.02
C GLU A 4 4.83 32.17 26.06
N GLN A 5 5.95 31.48 26.29
CA GLN A 5 7.11 31.52 25.39
C GLN A 5 6.77 30.86 24.04
N LEU A 6 6.04 29.73 24.06
CA LEU A 6 5.55 29.07 22.84
C LEU A 6 4.58 29.97 22.07
N ILE A 7 3.63 30.60 22.77
CA ILE A 7 2.67 31.55 22.16
C ILE A 7 3.41 32.70 21.49
N ASN A 8 4.35 33.35 22.20
CA ASN A 8 5.08 34.48 21.66
C ASN A 8 5.96 34.09 20.46
N GLN A 9 6.64 32.93 20.52
CA GLN A 9 7.43 32.41 19.41
C GLN A 9 6.57 32.16 18.18
N VAL A 10 5.43 31.50 18.36
CA VAL A 10 4.44 31.25 17.31
C VAL A 10 3.91 32.56 16.71
N VAL A 11 3.55 33.52 17.56
CA VAL A 11 2.96 34.78 17.14
C VAL A 11 3.93 35.55 16.25
N LEU A 12 5.20 35.62 16.67
CA LEU A 12 6.27 36.26 15.91
C LEU A 12 6.64 35.50 14.64
N GLN A 13 6.58 34.17 14.66
CA GLN A 13 6.95 33.32 13.52
C GLN A 13 5.88 33.35 12.41
N TYR A 14 4.60 33.26 12.77
CA TYR A 14 3.52 33.03 11.79
C TYR A 14 2.69 34.26 11.45
N PHE A 15 2.69 35.30 12.28
CA PHE A 15 1.93 36.53 12.02
C PHE A 15 2.85 37.73 11.94
N GLN A 16 3.12 38.21 10.72
CA GLN A 16 3.98 39.40 10.50
C GLN A 16 3.24 40.72 10.80
N ASN A 17 1.90 40.71 10.78
CA ASN A 17 1.08 41.90 11.01
C ASN A 17 0.70 42.04 12.49
N LYS A 18 1.13 43.14 13.14
CA LYS A 18 0.87 43.42 14.56
C LYS A 18 -0.62 43.42 14.93
N GLY A 19 -1.50 43.93 14.07
CA GLY A 19 -2.96 43.90 14.30
C GLY A 19 -3.57 42.50 14.19
N VAL A 20 -2.93 41.56 13.48
CA VAL A 20 -3.33 40.14 13.49
C VAL A 20 -2.85 39.46 14.78
N GLN A 21 -1.65 39.81 15.26
CA GLN A 21 -1.12 39.31 16.52
C GLN A 21 -2.00 39.71 17.71
N GLU A 22 -2.38 40.99 17.81
CA GLU A 22 -3.24 41.51 18.88
C GLU A 22 -4.61 40.84 18.89
N ARG A 23 -5.22 40.68 17.71
CA ARG A 23 -6.47 39.93 17.54
C ARG A 23 -6.34 38.47 17.98
N PHE A 24 -5.26 37.79 17.59
CA PHE A 24 -5.04 36.40 17.99
C PHE A 24 -4.95 36.25 19.51
N LEU A 25 -4.19 37.13 20.17
CA LEU A 25 -4.03 37.12 21.63
C LEU A 25 -5.33 37.46 22.35
N ASP A 26 -6.07 38.45 21.87
CA ASP A 26 -7.38 38.83 22.42
C ASP A 26 -8.38 37.67 22.34
N TYR A 27 -8.44 36.98 21.20
CA TYR A 27 -9.27 35.79 21.04
C TYR A 27 -8.86 34.70 22.05
N LEU A 28 -7.57 34.35 22.10
CA LEU A 28 -7.09 33.31 23.02
C LEU A 28 -7.36 33.68 24.50
N ASN A 29 -7.39 34.96 24.87
CA ASN A 29 -7.68 35.38 26.24
C ASN A 29 -9.16 35.24 26.62
N ARG A 30 -10.07 35.31 25.65
CA ARG A 30 -11.53 35.24 25.89
C ARG A 30 -12.11 33.84 25.79
N HIS A 31 -11.37 32.89 25.22
CA HIS A 31 -11.89 31.59 24.84
C HIS A 31 -11.07 30.43 25.45
N ASP A 32 -11.71 29.60 26.28
CA ASP A 32 -11.13 28.35 26.80
C ASP A 32 -11.23 27.19 25.81
N VAL A 33 -12.12 27.30 24.83
CA VAL A 33 -12.29 26.37 23.71
C VAL A 33 -12.13 27.17 22.43
N VAL A 34 -11.27 26.67 21.53
CA VAL A 34 -10.97 27.30 20.24
C VAL A 34 -11.68 26.53 19.14
N GLY A 35 -12.57 27.20 18.43
CA GLY A 35 -13.24 26.66 17.25
C GLY A 35 -12.63 27.19 15.94
N ARG A 36 -13.20 26.72 14.81
CA ARG A 36 -12.75 27.08 13.46
C ARG A 36 -12.83 28.57 13.15
N GLU A 37 -13.68 29.31 13.86
CA GLU A 37 -13.88 30.75 13.69
C GLU A 37 -12.61 31.56 13.95
N ILE A 38 -11.65 31.03 14.70
CA ILE A 38 -10.35 31.69 14.92
C ILE A 38 -9.63 31.95 13.60
N PHE A 39 -9.74 31.06 12.61
CA PHE A 39 -9.01 31.19 11.35
C PHE A 39 -9.58 32.33 10.50
N SER A 40 -10.91 32.47 10.45
CA SER A 40 -11.56 33.62 9.84
C SER A 40 -11.18 34.92 10.56
N TYR A 41 -11.09 34.90 11.88
CA TYR A 41 -10.65 36.06 12.69
C TYR A 41 -9.22 36.51 12.35
N LEU A 42 -8.38 35.59 11.89
CA LEU A 42 -7.01 35.82 11.45
C LEU A 42 -6.89 36.11 9.95
N GLY A 43 -8.00 36.20 9.22
CA GLY A 43 -8.02 36.45 7.78
C GLY A 43 -7.56 35.26 6.94
N LYS A 44 -7.59 34.03 7.48
CA LYS A 44 -7.43 32.81 6.71
C LYS A 44 -8.82 32.33 6.28
N ASP A 45 -9.01 32.19 4.97
CA ASP A 45 -10.21 31.60 4.40
C ASP A 45 -9.90 30.16 3.99
N TYR A 46 -10.66 29.20 4.51
CA TYR A 46 -10.54 27.81 4.11
C TYR A 46 -11.43 27.58 2.89
N SER A 47 -10.82 27.52 1.71
CA SER A 47 -11.54 27.49 0.44
C SER A 47 -12.17 26.13 0.10
N ASN A 48 -11.82 25.05 0.81
CA ASN A 48 -12.30 23.69 0.49
C ASN A 48 -13.21 23.12 1.58
N ILE A 49 -14.29 22.45 1.16
CA ILE A 49 -15.31 21.84 2.05
C ILE A 49 -14.70 20.87 3.07
N GLY A 50 -13.62 20.16 2.70
CA GLY A 50 -12.85 19.30 3.61
C GLY A 50 -12.34 20.06 4.84
N ASP A 51 -11.67 21.20 4.65
CA ASP A 51 -11.10 22.02 5.73
C ASP A 51 -12.15 22.53 6.74
N SER A 52 -13.39 22.71 6.29
CA SER A 52 -14.51 23.19 7.12
C SER A 52 -15.03 22.18 8.15
N LEU A 53 -14.72 20.89 7.96
CA LEU A 53 -15.20 19.74 8.77
C LEU A 53 -14.11 19.16 9.69
N LEU A 54 -12.87 19.63 9.59
CA LEU A 54 -11.69 18.96 10.18
C LEU A 54 -11.27 19.47 11.56
N PHE A 55 -11.86 20.58 11.99
CA PHE A 55 -11.53 21.23 13.24
C PHE A 55 -12.74 21.19 14.18
N PRO A 56 -12.92 20.11 14.97
CA PRO A 56 -13.83 20.20 16.10
C PRO A 56 -13.33 21.29 17.06
N PRO A 57 -14.22 21.97 17.79
CA PRO A 57 -13.81 22.84 18.88
C PRO A 57 -12.93 22.07 19.86
N ILE A 58 -11.72 22.57 20.13
CA ILE A 58 -10.74 21.92 21.00
C ILE A 58 -10.35 22.82 22.16
N PRO A 59 -9.92 22.27 23.31
CA PRO A 59 -9.45 23.09 24.43
C PRO A 59 -8.28 23.98 24.00
N LYS A 60 -8.24 25.23 24.50
CA LYS A 60 -7.19 26.21 24.23
C LYS A 60 -5.79 25.61 24.37
N LYS A 61 -5.55 24.83 25.44
CA LYS A 61 -4.27 24.17 25.69
C LYS A 61 -3.86 23.19 24.56
N VAL A 62 -4.81 22.47 23.98
CA VAL A 62 -4.57 21.56 22.84
C VAL A 62 -4.29 22.37 21.58
N PHE A 63 -5.12 23.40 21.32
CA PHE A 63 -4.92 24.30 20.19
C PHE A 63 -3.51 24.89 20.19
N LEU A 64 -3.06 25.41 21.34
CA LEU A 64 -1.73 25.99 21.51
C LEU A 64 -0.60 25.02 21.14
N ARG A 65 -0.70 23.74 21.51
CA ARG A 65 0.30 22.72 21.11
C ARG A 65 0.25 22.40 19.62
N ARG A 66 -0.88 22.60 18.95
CA ARG A 66 -1.04 22.26 17.52
C ARG A 66 -0.83 23.43 16.57
N ILE A 67 -0.65 24.65 17.08
CA ILE A 67 -0.37 25.83 16.26
C ILE A 67 0.76 25.60 15.23
N PRO A 68 1.92 25.02 15.59
CA PRO A 68 2.99 24.80 14.62
C PRO A 68 2.52 24.07 13.37
N PHE A 69 1.58 23.12 13.49
CA PHE A 69 0.99 22.39 12.36
C PHE A 69 -0.07 23.21 11.62
N TYR A 70 -0.97 23.87 12.35
CA TYR A 70 -2.08 24.65 11.77
C TYR A 70 -1.62 25.86 10.94
N PHE A 71 -0.46 26.41 11.27
CA PHE A 71 0.06 27.60 10.61
C PHE A 71 1.28 27.35 9.73
N TYR A 72 1.81 26.12 9.72
CA TYR A 72 2.87 25.73 8.80
C TYR A 72 2.44 25.94 7.34
N LYS A 73 3.34 26.54 6.55
CA LYS A 73 3.22 26.68 5.11
C LYS A 73 4.44 25.99 4.48
N PRO A 74 4.23 25.14 3.47
CA PRO A 74 5.34 24.49 2.79
C PRO A 74 6.15 25.49 1.97
N ASP A 75 7.46 25.26 1.86
CA ASP A 75 8.35 26.03 0.98
C ASP A 75 8.26 25.52 -0.46
N ILE A 76 7.27 26.07 -1.17
CA ILE A 76 7.00 25.71 -2.58
C ILE A 76 8.20 26.03 -3.48
N SER A 77 9.00 27.06 -3.14
CA SER A 77 10.17 27.45 -3.93
C SER A 77 11.28 26.39 -3.89
N ALA A 78 11.37 25.65 -2.78
CA ALA A 78 12.25 24.50 -2.61
C ALA A 78 11.60 23.17 -3.06
N ASN A 79 10.48 23.22 -3.79
CA ASN A 79 9.68 22.05 -4.19
C ASN A 79 9.25 21.17 -3.00
N ARG A 80 9.12 21.77 -1.80
CA ARG A 80 8.50 21.13 -0.64
C ARG A 80 7.02 21.45 -0.68
N VAL A 81 6.20 20.42 -0.58
CA VAL A 81 4.75 20.57 -0.76
C VAL A 81 3.97 20.10 0.45
N GLY A 82 4.58 19.32 1.35
CA GLY A 82 3.91 18.68 2.48
C GLY A 82 3.28 19.68 3.44
N CYS A 83 2.00 19.53 3.75
CA CYS A 83 1.32 20.33 4.78
C CYS A 83 0.14 19.59 5.41
N LEU A 84 -0.35 20.11 6.55
CA LEU A 84 -1.40 19.45 7.33
C LEU A 84 -2.67 19.14 6.52
N SER A 85 -3.14 20.07 5.68
CA SER A 85 -4.40 19.88 4.94
C SER A 85 -4.33 18.72 3.95
N GLN A 86 -3.17 18.46 3.36
CA GLN A 86 -2.96 17.33 2.44
C GLN A 86 -3.12 15.98 3.16
N TYR A 87 -2.50 15.84 4.34
CA TYR A 87 -2.62 14.61 5.13
C TYR A 87 -4.03 14.40 5.67
N ILE A 88 -4.66 15.47 6.19
CA ILE A 88 -6.01 15.35 6.75
C ILE A 88 -7.04 15.06 5.65
N ASN A 89 -6.94 15.66 4.46
CA ASN A 89 -7.88 15.38 3.38
C ASN A 89 -7.87 13.89 2.99
N SER A 90 -6.68 13.29 2.88
CA SER A 90 -6.54 11.85 2.65
C SER A 90 -7.15 11.03 3.78
N PHE A 91 -6.86 11.42 5.02
CA PHE A 91 -7.37 10.77 6.21
C PHE A 91 -8.91 10.79 6.24
N TYR A 92 -9.52 11.94 5.93
CA TYR A 92 -10.96 12.12 5.84
C TYR A 92 -11.59 11.26 4.75
N ILE A 93 -11.05 11.29 3.53
CA ILE A 93 -11.60 10.50 2.42
C ILE A 93 -11.65 9.01 2.77
N LYS A 94 -10.62 8.49 3.44
CA LYS A 94 -10.55 7.07 3.86
C LYS A 94 -11.49 6.72 5.01
N ASN A 95 -11.66 7.61 6.00
CA ASN A 95 -12.27 7.25 7.29
C ASN A 95 -13.63 7.95 7.56
N ARG A 96 -14.13 8.83 6.68
CA ARG A 96 -15.34 9.66 6.94
C ARG A 96 -16.62 8.88 7.25
N ASN A 97 -16.70 7.63 6.81
CA ASN A 97 -17.87 6.77 7.02
C ASN A 97 -17.74 5.89 8.27
N GLU A 98 -16.62 5.98 9.00
CA GLU A 98 -16.39 5.19 10.20
C GLU A 98 -16.88 5.92 11.44
N GLU A 99 -17.60 5.19 12.32
CA GLU A 99 -18.09 5.75 13.59
C GLU A 99 -16.94 6.27 14.48
N SER A 100 -15.76 5.66 14.40
CA SER A 100 -14.55 6.02 15.14
C SER A 100 -13.71 7.13 14.50
N TYR A 101 -14.19 7.82 13.46
CA TYR A 101 -13.43 8.85 12.75
C TYR A 101 -12.77 9.89 13.68
N ARG A 102 -13.53 10.35 14.69
CA ARG A 102 -13.06 11.36 15.66
C ARG A 102 -11.90 10.86 16.52
N ASP A 103 -11.91 9.59 16.90
CA ASP A 103 -10.83 9.02 17.70
C ASP A 103 -9.57 8.88 16.84
N LYS A 104 -9.73 8.43 15.59
CA LYS A 104 -8.58 8.24 14.72
C LYS A 104 -7.91 9.56 14.28
N ILE A 105 -8.67 10.64 14.10
CA ILE A 105 -8.07 11.97 13.80
C ILE A 105 -7.30 12.52 15.01
N GLU A 106 -7.74 12.22 16.23
CA GLU A 106 -7.01 12.61 17.43
C GLU A 106 -5.69 11.85 17.53
N VAL A 107 -5.68 10.53 17.28
CA VAL A 107 -4.44 9.72 17.18
C VAL A 107 -3.47 10.31 16.15
N PHE A 108 -3.99 10.78 15.00
CA PHE A 108 -3.16 11.46 14.00
C PHE A 108 -2.52 12.74 14.56
N TYR A 109 -3.26 13.57 15.29
CA TYR A 109 -2.67 14.76 15.91
C TYR A 109 -1.68 14.43 17.03
N GLU A 110 -1.96 13.44 17.86
CA GLU A 110 -1.03 12.95 18.89
C GLU A 110 0.27 12.45 18.26
N THR A 111 0.19 11.80 17.10
CA THR A 111 1.35 11.38 16.30
C THR A 111 2.19 12.58 15.87
N LEU A 112 1.56 13.66 15.37
CA LEU A 112 2.27 14.89 15.01
C LEU A 112 2.91 15.55 16.24
N GLU A 113 2.17 15.65 17.36
CA GLU A 113 2.67 16.19 18.62
C GLU A 113 3.90 15.41 19.10
N LYS A 114 3.86 14.07 19.05
CA LYS A 114 4.99 13.22 19.44
C LYS A 114 6.22 13.42 18.56
N LEU A 115 6.05 13.48 17.24
CA LEU A 115 7.16 13.78 16.31
C LEU A 115 7.82 15.12 16.61
N LEU A 116 7.01 16.17 16.85
CA LEU A 116 7.53 17.51 17.10
C LEU A 116 8.13 17.67 18.51
N TYR A 117 7.41 17.23 19.54
CA TYR A 117 7.74 17.56 20.92
C TYR A 117 8.61 16.51 21.59
N ASP A 118 8.46 15.23 21.27
CA ASP A 118 9.23 14.17 21.91
C ASP A 118 10.50 13.89 21.10
N TYR A 119 10.34 13.67 19.79
CA TYR A 119 11.45 13.37 18.88
C TYR A 119 12.14 14.62 18.30
N LYS A 120 11.63 15.83 18.60
CA LYS A 120 12.22 17.12 18.18
C LYS A 120 12.38 17.25 16.66
N ILE A 121 11.52 16.59 15.89
CA ILE A 121 11.54 16.66 14.43
C ILE A 121 10.90 17.99 13.98
N PRO A 122 11.58 18.80 13.15
CA PRO A 122 11.01 20.04 12.64
C PRO A 122 9.72 19.79 11.85
N VAL A 123 8.73 20.69 11.99
CA VAL A 123 7.44 20.58 11.28
C VAL A 123 7.61 20.43 9.77
N SER A 124 8.63 21.06 9.19
CA SER A 124 8.95 20.92 7.77
C SER A 124 9.32 19.49 7.39
N GLU A 125 10.12 18.81 8.22
CA GLU A 125 10.52 17.42 7.99
C GLU A 125 9.37 16.46 8.26
N ILE A 126 8.54 16.73 9.28
CA ILE A 126 7.35 15.91 9.59
C ILE A 126 6.47 15.74 8.35
N PHE A 127 6.19 16.82 7.63
CA PHE A 127 5.32 16.76 6.45
C PHE A 127 6.03 16.41 5.15
N GLU A 128 7.36 16.54 5.06
CA GLU A 128 8.07 16.28 3.81
C GLU A 128 8.66 14.87 3.76
N TYR A 129 9.16 14.34 4.88
CA TYR A 129 9.83 13.04 4.93
C TYR A 129 8.96 11.89 4.38
N PRO A 130 7.67 11.74 4.72
CA PRO A 130 6.83 10.70 4.13
C PRO A 130 6.66 10.85 2.60
N ILE A 131 6.69 12.09 2.09
CA ILE A 131 6.58 12.38 0.65
C ILE A 131 7.89 12.02 -0.06
N ILE A 132 9.03 12.28 0.57
CA ILE A 132 10.34 11.84 0.08
C ILE A 132 10.37 10.32 -0.03
N GLN A 133 9.93 9.60 1.02
CA GLN A 133 9.94 8.15 1.06
C GLN A 133 8.97 7.52 0.05
N SER A 134 7.75 8.04 -0.04
CA SER A 134 6.69 7.41 -0.84
C SER A 134 6.48 8.02 -2.22
N GLY A 135 6.94 9.24 -2.46
CA GLY A 135 6.58 10.04 -3.64
C GLY A 135 5.10 10.41 -3.72
N ARG A 136 4.34 10.32 -2.62
CA ARG A 136 2.91 10.65 -2.57
C ARG A 136 2.64 11.62 -1.42
N ILE A 137 1.77 12.59 -1.66
CA ILE A 137 1.46 13.71 -0.76
C ILE A 137 0.52 13.29 0.40
N GLU A 138 -0.09 12.10 0.32
CA GLU A 138 -1.29 11.74 1.08
C GLU A 138 -1.13 10.42 1.87
N GLN A 139 0.02 10.18 2.50
CA GLN A 139 0.29 8.95 3.26
C GLN A 139 0.28 9.15 4.77
N ALA A 140 -0.90 9.37 5.37
CA ALA A 140 -1.05 9.46 6.83
C ALA A 140 -0.58 8.17 7.54
N ASP A 141 -0.78 7.00 6.92
CA ASP A 141 -0.35 5.71 7.48
C ASP A 141 1.17 5.64 7.68
N LEU A 142 1.95 6.32 6.83
CA LEU A 142 3.41 6.36 6.94
C LEU A 142 3.86 7.16 8.18
N LEU A 143 3.14 8.22 8.57
CA LEU A 143 3.43 8.96 9.81
C LEU A 143 3.27 8.08 11.05
N LEU A 144 2.21 7.28 11.10
CA LEU A 144 1.95 6.33 12.18
C LEU A 144 3.06 5.27 12.24
N GLN A 145 3.40 4.69 11.09
CA GLN A 145 4.50 3.73 10.97
C GLN A 145 5.84 4.35 11.38
N TRP A 146 6.06 5.61 11.06
CA TRP A 146 7.29 6.31 11.41
C TRP A 146 7.42 6.52 12.92
N VAL A 147 6.35 6.92 13.61
CA VAL A 147 6.38 6.99 15.08
C VAL A 147 6.64 5.62 15.70
N HIS A 148 6.02 4.56 15.19
CA HIS A 148 6.30 3.20 15.67
C HIS A 148 7.76 2.79 15.41
N TYR A 149 8.31 3.13 14.24
CA TYR A 149 9.74 2.95 13.97
C TYR A 149 10.60 3.67 15.03
N LEU A 150 10.28 4.91 15.39
CA LEU A 150 11.07 5.68 16.36
C LEU A 150 11.02 5.06 17.77
N GLU A 151 9.87 4.51 18.16
CA GLU A 151 9.73 3.77 19.43
C GLU A 151 10.60 2.50 19.44
N LEU A 152 10.58 1.74 18.35
CA LEU A 152 11.44 0.56 18.19
C LEU A 152 12.92 0.94 18.12
N ALA A 153 13.25 2.03 17.42
CA ALA A 153 14.61 2.53 17.30
C ALA A 153 15.17 2.92 18.68
N GLN A 154 14.37 3.61 19.50
CA GLN A 154 14.74 3.95 20.87
C GLN A 154 15.00 2.71 21.73
N LYS A 155 14.18 1.66 21.59
CA LYS A 155 14.38 0.38 22.30
C LYS A 155 15.72 -0.29 21.98
N TYR A 156 16.28 -0.02 20.79
CA TYR A 156 17.54 -0.60 20.31
C TYR A 156 18.70 0.39 20.23
N ASP A 157 18.57 1.55 20.88
CA ASP A 157 19.58 2.62 20.89
C ASP A 157 20.00 3.05 19.47
N ILE A 158 19.05 3.08 18.53
CA ILE A 158 19.25 3.56 17.15
C ILE A 158 18.93 5.05 17.10
N GLU A 159 19.94 5.87 16.78
CA GLU A 159 19.81 7.33 16.75
C GLU A 159 19.19 7.89 15.46
N ASN A 160 19.15 7.08 14.38
CA ASN A 160 18.70 7.57 13.07
C ASN A 160 17.18 7.76 13.03
N LEU A 161 16.73 8.99 13.25
CA LEU A 161 15.31 9.36 13.26
C LEU A 161 14.68 9.37 11.85
N MET A 162 15.47 9.58 10.80
CA MET A 162 15.01 9.74 9.42
C MET A 162 15.88 8.92 8.45
N PRO A 163 15.79 7.58 8.50
CA PRO A 163 16.56 6.73 7.60
C PRO A 163 16.29 7.06 6.12
N GLN A 164 17.33 6.97 5.29
CA GLN A 164 17.23 7.22 3.85
C GLN A 164 16.18 6.32 3.19
N HIS A 165 16.14 5.04 3.58
CA HIS A 165 15.14 4.07 3.15
C HIS A 165 14.32 3.60 4.35
N PHE A 166 13.24 4.33 4.64
CA PHE A 166 12.39 4.13 5.80
C PHE A 166 11.95 2.68 5.96
N PHE A 167 11.33 2.12 4.93
CA PHE A 167 10.74 0.79 5.01
C PHE A 167 11.77 -0.33 5.16
N ILE A 168 13.01 -0.14 4.72
CA ILE A 168 14.07 -1.12 4.99
C ILE A 168 14.41 -1.12 6.47
N SER A 169 14.62 0.07 7.05
CA SER A 169 14.96 0.22 8.45
C SER A 169 13.82 -0.25 9.35
N TYR A 170 12.59 0.10 8.98
CA TYR A 170 11.38 -0.27 9.71
C TYR A 170 11.09 -1.76 9.65
N ASN A 171 11.10 -2.39 8.46
CA ASN A 171 10.90 -3.84 8.37
C ASN A 171 11.98 -4.63 9.11
N SER A 172 13.23 -4.15 9.10
CA SER A 172 14.32 -4.78 9.86
C SER A 172 14.03 -4.78 11.37
N LEU A 173 13.47 -3.69 11.91
CA LEU A 173 13.07 -3.61 13.31
C LEU A 173 11.82 -4.43 13.62
N LEU A 174 10.83 -4.45 12.72
CA LEU A 174 9.65 -5.31 12.86
C LEU A 174 10.07 -6.79 12.94
N GLU A 175 10.92 -7.25 12.03
CA GLU A 175 11.45 -8.62 12.04
C GLU A 175 12.22 -8.93 13.33
N LYS A 176 13.02 -7.97 13.82
CA LYS A 176 13.74 -8.10 15.09
C LYS A 176 12.81 -8.26 16.29
N GLU A 177 11.66 -7.59 16.27
CA GLU A 177 10.58 -7.72 17.26
C GLU A 177 9.65 -8.92 17.01
N LYS A 178 9.89 -9.72 15.96
CA LYS A 178 8.99 -10.80 15.51
C LYS A 178 7.59 -10.28 15.15
N LEU A 179 7.50 -9.03 14.73
CA LEU A 179 6.30 -8.41 14.18
C LEU A 179 6.24 -8.63 12.67
N PRO A 180 5.03 -8.70 12.08
CA PRO A 180 4.89 -8.81 10.63
C PRO A 180 5.51 -7.60 9.91
N PRO A 181 6.37 -7.80 8.90
CA PRO A 181 6.90 -6.71 8.11
C PRO A 181 5.83 -6.10 7.20
N VAL A 182 6.06 -4.88 6.73
CA VAL A 182 5.28 -4.28 5.65
C VAL A 182 5.61 -5.02 4.35
N ILE A 183 4.59 -5.61 3.73
CA ILE A 183 4.70 -6.29 2.44
C ILE A 183 4.27 -5.36 1.31
N PHE A 184 5.10 -5.28 0.28
CA PHE A 184 4.89 -4.46 -0.91
C PHE A 184 4.22 -5.28 -2.01
N ASP A 185 2.89 -5.26 -2.03
CA ASP A 185 2.10 -5.90 -3.08
C ASP A 185 2.36 -5.29 -4.45
N LEU A 186 2.18 -6.11 -5.50
CA LEU A 186 2.13 -5.61 -6.86
C LEU A 186 0.96 -4.64 -6.99
N LYS A 187 1.25 -3.45 -7.49
CA LYS A 187 0.26 -2.39 -7.69
C LYS A 187 0.56 -1.71 -8.99
N GLU A 188 -0.48 -1.50 -9.77
CA GLU A 188 -0.45 -0.65 -10.95
C GLU A 188 0.09 0.75 -10.57
N MET A 189 1.22 1.15 -11.16
CA MET A 189 1.78 2.50 -10.96
C MET A 189 1.35 3.47 -12.07
N TYR A 190 1.01 2.95 -13.25
CA TYR A 190 0.51 3.68 -14.43
C TYR A 190 -0.57 2.85 -15.14
N ILE A 191 -1.32 3.47 -16.05
CA ILE A 191 -2.39 2.80 -16.81
C ILE A 191 -1.84 1.62 -17.63
N GLY A 192 -2.27 0.38 -17.35
CA GLY A 192 -1.99 -0.82 -18.13
C GLY A 192 -1.69 -2.09 -17.32
N GLU A 193 -1.17 -3.12 -18.00
CA GLU A 193 -0.72 -4.35 -17.35
C GLU A 193 0.58 -4.11 -16.57
N TYR A 194 0.50 -4.18 -15.24
CA TYR A 194 1.65 -4.03 -14.34
C TYR A 194 2.50 -5.30 -14.21
N VAL A 195 2.13 -6.38 -14.93
CA VAL A 195 2.94 -7.59 -15.13
C VAL A 195 3.03 -7.84 -16.63
N GLY A 196 4.23 -7.69 -17.19
CA GLY A 196 4.53 -7.98 -18.59
C GLY A 196 5.47 -9.16 -18.74
N ARG A 197 5.42 -9.83 -19.88
CA ARG A 197 6.33 -10.93 -20.22
C ARG A 197 6.99 -10.69 -21.58
N THR A 198 8.32 -10.88 -21.63
CA THR A 198 9.07 -10.94 -22.89
C THR A 198 9.94 -12.19 -22.86
N LYS A 199 9.66 -13.15 -23.76
CA LYS A 199 10.29 -14.49 -23.76
C LYS A 199 10.11 -15.19 -22.40
N ASN A 200 11.19 -15.48 -21.69
CA ASN A 200 11.20 -16.08 -20.36
C ASN A 200 11.38 -15.05 -19.23
N ILE A 201 11.40 -13.75 -19.52
CA ILE A 201 11.54 -12.70 -18.52
C ILE A 201 10.18 -12.08 -18.22
N PHE A 202 9.80 -12.13 -16.95
CA PHE A 202 8.65 -11.41 -16.39
C PHE A 202 9.15 -10.08 -15.82
N ARG A 203 8.45 -9.00 -16.14
CA ARG A 203 8.67 -7.65 -15.63
C ARG A 203 7.45 -7.22 -14.86
N MET A 204 7.61 -6.94 -13.58
CA MET A 204 6.54 -6.53 -12.68
C MET A 204 6.80 -5.12 -12.19
N GLU A 205 5.77 -4.28 -12.18
CA GLU A 205 5.85 -2.90 -11.74
C GLU A 205 5.42 -2.77 -10.27
N GLY A 206 6.13 -1.95 -9.50
CA GLY A 206 5.79 -1.71 -8.11
C GLY A 206 6.89 -1.01 -7.30
N THR A 207 6.81 -1.21 -5.98
CA THR A 207 7.84 -0.81 -5.02
C THR A 207 8.58 -2.06 -4.54
N PHE A 208 9.88 -2.14 -4.78
CA PHE A 208 10.69 -3.33 -4.54
C PHE A 208 11.89 -2.97 -3.68
N PRO A 209 11.80 -3.11 -2.35
CA PRO A 209 12.92 -2.83 -1.45
C PRO A 209 14.15 -3.64 -1.85
N CYS A 210 15.31 -2.99 -1.93
CA CYS A 210 16.58 -3.62 -2.28
C CYS A 210 17.57 -3.49 -1.12
N ASP A 211 18.47 -4.47 -0.98
CA ASP A 211 19.61 -4.34 -0.07
C ASP A 211 20.65 -3.35 -0.62
N GLU A 212 21.71 -3.09 0.17
CA GLU A 212 22.81 -2.18 -0.21
C GLU A 212 23.54 -2.59 -1.51
N LYS A 213 23.36 -3.83 -1.97
CA LYS A 213 23.93 -4.34 -3.24
C LYS A 213 22.94 -4.25 -4.40
N GLY A 214 21.78 -3.63 -4.20
CA GLY A 214 20.71 -3.51 -5.18
C GLY A 214 19.93 -4.81 -5.40
N ARG A 215 20.04 -5.81 -4.50
CA ARG A 215 19.32 -7.08 -4.64
C ARG A 215 17.94 -6.96 -3.99
N PRO A 216 16.84 -7.37 -4.67
CA PRO A 216 15.50 -7.27 -4.10
C PRO A 216 15.35 -8.14 -2.84
N ILE A 217 14.74 -7.58 -1.81
CA ILE A 217 14.47 -8.24 -0.53
C ILE A 217 13.12 -8.97 -0.66
N MET A 218 13.15 -10.15 -1.29
CA MET A 218 11.94 -10.88 -1.70
C MET A 218 10.93 -11.15 -0.58
N ARG A 219 11.39 -11.37 0.66
CA ARG A 219 10.51 -11.60 1.82
C ARG A 219 9.61 -10.40 2.19
N TRP A 220 9.88 -9.21 1.66
CA TRP A 220 9.04 -8.01 1.84
C TRP A 220 8.23 -7.68 0.59
N ILE A 221 8.33 -8.46 -0.48
CA ILE A 221 7.65 -8.20 -1.73
C ILE A 221 6.48 -9.18 -1.84
N GLY A 222 5.30 -8.70 -2.25
CA GLY A 222 4.10 -9.51 -2.47
C GLY A 222 4.19 -10.35 -3.74
N VAL A 223 5.36 -10.93 -4.02
CA VAL A 223 5.63 -11.84 -5.13
C VAL A 223 6.39 -13.03 -4.58
N ASP A 224 5.80 -14.20 -4.67
CA ASP A 224 6.45 -15.47 -4.37
C ASP A 224 7.00 -16.08 -5.66
N VAL A 225 8.29 -16.42 -5.63
CA VAL A 225 9.00 -16.95 -6.80
C VAL A 225 9.74 -18.20 -6.39
N ARG A 226 9.42 -19.33 -7.03
CA ARG A 226 10.11 -20.60 -6.84
C ARG A 226 10.88 -20.98 -8.09
N ASN A 227 12.08 -21.52 -7.91
CA ASN A 227 12.90 -22.09 -8.99
C ASN A 227 13.11 -21.14 -10.20
N ALA A 228 13.31 -19.85 -9.97
CA ALA A 228 13.70 -18.92 -11.03
C ALA A 228 15.18 -19.07 -11.38
N THR A 229 15.53 -18.81 -12.64
CA THR A 229 16.94 -18.72 -13.08
C THR A 229 17.62 -17.53 -12.41
N ARG A 230 16.93 -16.40 -12.35
CA ARG A 230 17.43 -15.15 -11.79
C ARG A 230 16.30 -14.24 -11.36
N ILE A 231 16.54 -13.46 -10.31
CA ILE A 231 15.67 -12.37 -9.86
C ILE A 231 16.53 -11.11 -9.69
N TRP A 232 16.08 -9.97 -10.22
CA TRP A 232 16.73 -8.67 -10.02
C TRP A 232 15.71 -7.54 -10.06
N ALA A 233 16.12 -6.34 -9.64
CA ALA A 233 15.27 -5.16 -9.67
C ALA A 233 16.01 -3.98 -10.32
N GLU A 234 15.24 -3.10 -10.97
CA GLU A 234 15.69 -1.81 -11.48
C GLU A 234 14.75 -0.75 -10.91
N VAL A 235 15.23 -0.05 -9.88
CA VAL A 235 14.42 0.87 -9.08
C VAL A 235 15.14 2.17 -8.82
N ASN A 236 14.38 3.25 -8.60
CA ASN A 236 14.92 4.54 -8.18
C ASN A 236 15.22 4.56 -6.66
N GLU A 237 15.67 5.72 -6.15
CA GLU A 237 15.97 5.95 -4.73
C GLU A 237 14.81 5.67 -3.75
N LYS A 238 13.57 5.65 -4.25
CA LYS A 238 12.35 5.33 -3.50
C LYS A 238 11.96 3.86 -3.62
N HIS A 239 12.84 3.03 -4.19
CA HIS A 239 12.59 1.64 -4.54
C HIS A 239 11.42 1.43 -5.50
N LYS A 240 11.03 2.46 -6.27
CA LYS A 240 9.99 2.34 -7.29
C LYS A 240 10.60 2.02 -8.64
N GLY A 241 10.02 1.05 -9.33
CA GLY A 241 10.48 0.63 -10.66
C GLY A 241 9.99 -0.77 -10.99
N TYR A 242 10.92 -1.64 -11.37
CA TYR A 242 10.61 -2.97 -11.90
C TYR A 242 11.33 -4.09 -11.15
N LEU A 243 10.59 -5.16 -10.88
CA LEU A 243 11.13 -6.47 -10.50
C LEU A 243 11.14 -7.34 -11.75
N PHE A 244 12.25 -8.05 -11.96
CA PHE A 244 12.40 -8.97 -13.07
C PHE A 244 12.63 -10.39 -12.55
N VAL A 245 11.94 -11.33 -13.18
CA VAL A 245 12.08 -12.77 -12.92
C VAL A 245 12.38 -13.46 -14.24
N GLU A 246 13.56 -14.05 -14.35
CA GLU A 246 13.91 -14.94 -15.45
C GLU A 246 13.44 -16.36 -15.13
N ALA A 247 12.40 -16.79 -15.83
CA ALA A 247 11.79 -18.10 -15.65
C ALA A 247 12.52 -19.20 -16.43
N ASN A 248 12.39 -20.42 -15.93
CA ASN A 248 12.75 -21.68 -16.56
C ASN A 248 11.54 -22.64 -16.49
N PRO A 249 11.64 -23.87 -17.06
CA PRO A 249 10.52 -24.80 -17.12
C PRO A 249 9.89 -25.19 -15.76
N LYS A 250 10.60 -24.98 -14.64
CA LYS A 250 10.16 -25.30 -13.28
C LYS A 250 9.84 -24.07 -12.43
N THR A 251 9.79 -22.88 -13.02
CA THR A 251 9.54 -21.64 -12.27
C THR A 251 8.05 -21.49 -11.93
N LEU A 252 7.74 -21.16 -10.68
CA LEU A 252 6.42 -20.70 -10.25
C LEU A 252 6.51 -19.24 -9.82
N ILE A 253 5.56 -18.42 -10.26
CA ILE A 253 5.40 -17.03 -9.86
C ILE A 253 3.98 -16.84 -9.35
N ARG A 254 3.85 -16.40 -8.11
CA ARG A 254 2.57 -15.99 -7.51
C ARG A 254 2.65 -14.54 -7.05
N GLY A 255 1.55 -13.82 -7.20
CA GLY A 255 1.40 -12.46 -6.74
C GLY A 255 0.35 -12.36 -5.65
N ARG A 256 0.65 -11.60 -4.60
CA ARG A 256 -0.29 -11.35 -3.50
C ARG A 256 -1.24 -10.21 -3.88
N ASN A 257 -2.53 -10.41 -3.63
CA ASN A 257 -3.61 -9.44 -3.80
C ASN A 257 -3.68 -8.74 -5.17
N CYS A 258 -3.13 -9.36 -6.22
CA CYS A 258 -3.07 -8.78 -7.58
C CYS A 258 -4.47 -8.47 -8.14
N TRP A 259 -5.45 -9.29 -7.77
CA TRP A 259 -6.85 -9.11 -8.16
C TRP A 259 -7.77 -8.84 -6.98
N GLY A 260 -7.20 -8.35 -5.87
CA GLY A 260 -7.90 -8.09 -4.61
C GLY A 260 -7.60 -9.13 -3.53
N PRO A 261 -7.98 -8.87 -2.27
CA PRO A 261 -7.98 -9.89 -1.21
C PRO A 261 -9.14 -10.88 -1.42
N ASN A 262 -9.19 -11.91 -0.58
CA ASN A 262 -10.35 -12.80 -0.48
C ASN A 262 -11.58 -12.04 0.05
N ASP A 263 -12.78 -12.63 -0.11
CA ASP A 263 -14.05 -12.03 0.34
C ASP A 263 -14.08 -11.72 1.86
N ASP A 264 -13.29 -12.45 2.66
CA ASP A 264 -13.15 -12.24 4.10
C ASP A 264 -12.09 -11.18 4.47
N GLY A 265 -11.47 -10.55 3.47
CA GLY A 265 -10.41 -9.56 3.62
C GLY A 265 -9.01 -10.13 3.86
N SER A 266 -8.85 -11.46 3.89
CA SER A 266 -7.53 -12.09 3.99
C SER A 266 -6.74 -11.99 2.69
N ASP A 267 -5.42 -12.12 2.78
CA ASP A 267 -4.53 -12.07 1.61
C ASP A 267 -4.82 -13.23 0.64
N ALA A 268 -5.01 -12.90 -0.63
CA ALA A 268 -5.15 -13.86 -1.71
C ALA A 268 -3.83 -13.98 -2.49
N TRP A 269 -3.41 -15.21 -2.80
CA TRP A 269 -2.27 -15.47 -3.66
C TRP A 269 -2.75 -16.01 -4.99
N TYR A 270 -2.33 -15.35 -6.06
CA TYR A 270 -2.74 -15.71 -7.40
C TYR A 270 -1.57 -16.14 -8.25
N GLU A 271 -1.81 -17.13 -9.10
CA GLU A 271 -0.82 -17.67 -10.02
C GLU A 271 -0.63 -16.72 -11.19
N LEU A 272 0.55 -16.12 -11.28
CA LEU A 272 0.94 -15.26 -12.41
C LEU A 272 1.62 -16.07 -13.51
N TYR A 273 2.32 -17.13 -13.14
CA TYR A 273 2.97 -18.03 -14.08
C TYR A 273 3.32 -19.37 -13.42
N ALA A 274 3.04 -20.46 -14.12
CA ALA A 274 3.62 -21.76 -13.84
C ALA A 274 4.45 -22.24 -15.04
N GLY A 275 5.62 -22.78 -14.77
CA GLY A 275 6.49 -23.37 -15.77
C GLY A 275 5.85 -24.63 -16.36
N PRO A 276 6.13 -24.97 -17.64
CA PRO A 276 5.53 -26.13 -18.29
C PRO A 276 5.83 -27.48 -17.61
N GLN A 277 6.89 -27.60 -16.81
CA GLN A 277 7.17 -28.82 -16.03
C GLN A 277 6.47 -28.86 -14.68
N LEU A 278 5.73 -27.80 -14.32
CA LEU A 278 4.91 -27.76 -13.11
C LEU A 278 3.42 -27.98 -13.40
N MET A 279 3.03 -28.15 -14.67
CA MET A 279 1.62 -28.24 -15.06
C MET A 279 1.23 -29.69 -15.34
N GLU A 280 0.14 -30.14 -14.75
CA GLU A 280 -0.53 -31.39 -15.09
C GLU A 280 -1.99 -31.16 -15.43
N PHE A 281 -2.56 -32.04 -16.27
CA PHE A 281 -3.98 -32.01 -16.59
C PHE A 281 -4.85 -32.24 -15.34
N ASP A 282 -5.84 -31.37 -15.15
CA ASP A 282 -6.79 -31.47 -14.05
C ASP A 282 -8.12 -32.07 -14.52
N PHE A 283 -8.26 -33.38 -14.30
CA PHE A 283 -9.46 -34.10 -14.66
C PHE A 283 -10.69 -33.75 -13.82
N GLU A 284 -10.50 -33.32 -12.56
CA GLU A 284 -11.62 -32.89 -11.72
C GLU A 284 -12.12 -31.51 -12.19
N ALA A 285 -11.21 -30.60 -12.56
CA ALA A 285 -11.59 -29.32 -13.15
C ALA A 285 -12.38 -29.50 -14.46
N LEU A 286 -11.95 -30.39 -15.36
CA LEU A 286 -12.70 -30.71 -16.58
C LEU A 286 -14.15 -31.14 -16.26
N LYS A 287 -14.29 -32.04 -15.29
CA LYS A 287 -15.56 -32.61 -14.87
C LYS A 287 -16.48 -31.59 -14.21
N ASP A 288 -15.92 -30.69 -13.41
CA ASP A 288 -16.68 -29.65 -12.74
C ASP A 288 -17.13 -28.55 -13.71
N ILE A 289 -16.28 -28.17 -14.67
CA ILE A 289 -16.66 -27.28 -15.77
C ILE A 289 -17.83 -27.88 -16.56
N ARG A 290 -17.73 -29.16 -16.98
CA ARG A 290 -18.84 -29.81 -17.69
C ARG A 290 -20.14 -29.76 -16.88
N LYS A 291 -20.08 -30.09 -15.59
CA LYS A 291 -21.27 -30.08 -14.71
C LYS A 291 -21.86 -28.67 -14.58
N ARG A 292 -21.02 -27.64 -14.45
CA ARG A 292 -21.45 -26.24 -14.39
C ARG A 292 -22.23 -25.84 -15.65
N GLU A 293 -21.78 -26.29 -16.81
CA GLU A 293 -22.47 -26.07 -18.09
C GLU A 293 -23.72 -26.97 -18.27
N GLY A 294 -24.02 -27.88 -17.34
CA GLY A 294 -25.20 -28.75 -17.39
C GLY A 294 -25.14 -29.84 -18.46
N LEU A 295 -23.95 -30.16 -18.97
CA LEU A 295 -23.77 -31.10 -20.09
C LEU A 295 -23.51 -32.52 -19.60
N THR A 296 -24.01 -33.53 -20.32
CA THR A 296 -23.71 -34.94 -20.05
C THR A 296 -22.39 -35.36 -20.70
N GLN A 297 -21.76 -36.41 -20.17
CA GLN A 297 -20.55 -36.99 -20.76
C GLN A 297 -20.77 -37.43 -22.23
N GLN A 298 -21.97 -37.93 -22.56
CA GLN A 298 -22.33 -38.33 -23.92
C GLN A 298 -22.40 -37.13 -24.86
N GLN A 299 -23.07 -36.04 -24.44
CA GLN A 299 -23.18 -34.83 -25.25
C GLN A 299 -21.80 -34.25 -25.58
N ILE A 300 -20.92 -34.13 -24.59
CA ILE A 300 -19.55 -33.64 -24.84
C ILE A 300 -18.82 -34.54 -25.81
N ALA A 301 -18.81 -35.86 -25.57
CA ALA A 301 -18.13 -36.83 -26.41
C ALA A 301 -18.58 -36.72 -27.89
N ASP A 302 -19.90 -36.63 -28.12
CA ASP A 302 -20.46 -36.46 -29.45
C ASP A 302 -20.03 -35.14 -30.10
N TRP A 303 -20.05 -34.04 -29.36
CA TRP A 303 -19.71 -32.71 -29.87
C TRP A 303 -18.22 -32.56 -30.22
N ILE A 304 -17.34 -33.19 -29.45
CA ILE A 304 -15.89 -33.18 -29.73
C ILE A 304 -15.46 -34.33 -30.64
N GLY A 305 -16.37 -35.21 -31.07
CA GLY A 305 -16.05 -36.38 -31.88
C GLY A 305 -15.13 -37.41 -31.18
N ALA A 306 -15.33 -37.63 -29.89
CA ALA A 306 -14.68 -38.69 -29.10
C ALA A 306 -15.68 -39.81 -28.79
N SER A 307 -15.19 -41.01 -28.46
CA SER A 307 -16.07 -42.04 -27.89
C SER A 307 -16.41 -41.69 -26.43
N LEU A 308 -17.63 -42.04 -25.97
CA LEU A 308 -18.01 -41.87 -24.56
C LEU A 308 -16.97 -42.48 -23.61
N ARG A 309 -16.48 -43.69 -23.94
CA ARG A 309 -15.46 -44.39 -23.14
C ARG A 309 -14.16 -43.61 -23.05
N THR A 310 -13.75 -42.94 -24.12
CA THR A 310 -12.55 -42.10 -24.13
C THR A 310 -12.75 -40.90 -23.21
N TYR A 311 -13.89 -40.20 -23.32
CA TYR A 311 -14.19 -39.04 -22.48
C TYR A 311 -14.28 -39.41 -20.99
N GLN A 312 -14.90 -40.55 -20.66
CA GLN A 312 -14.97 -41.05 -19.28
C GLN A 312 -13.60 -41.29 -18.66
N LYS A 313 -12.64 -41.80 -19.44
CA LYS A 313 -11.25 -42.00 -18.98
C LYS A 313 -10.52 -40.69 -18.69
N TRP A 314 -10.89 -39.61 -19.36
CA TRP A 314 -10.32 -38.29 -19.07
C TRP A 314 -10.88 -37.74 -17.76
N GLU A 315 -12.19 -37.79 -17.53
CA GLU A 315 -12.81 -37.34 -16.26
C GLU A 315 -12.51 -38.25 -15.05
N SER A 316 -11.99 -39.47 -15.27
CA SER A 316 -11.51 -40.36 -14.19
C SER A 316 -10.01 -40.22 -13.91
N GLY A 317 -9.26 -39.48 -14.74
CA GLY A 317 -7.81 -39.37 -14.65
C GLY A 317 -7.04 -40.60 -15.15
N ASP A 318 -7.70 -41.56 -15.81
CA ASP A 318 -7.04 -42.76 -16.36
C ASP A 318 -6.12 -42.42 -17.55
N THR A 319 -6.48 -41.41 -18.33
CA THR A 319 -5.71 -40.92 -19.49
C THR A 319 -5.92 -39.41 -19.67
N ASN A 320 -5.06 -38.75 -20.43
CA ASN A 320 -5.19 -37.32 -20.75
C ASN A 320 -5.66 -37.13 -22.21
N PRO A 321 -6.42 -36.06 -22.50
CA PRO A 321 -6.70 -35.67 -23.88
C PRO A 321 -5.41 -35.21 -24.56
N ASP A 322 -5.28 -35.50 -25.85
CA ASP A 322 -4.22 -34.91 -26.67
C ASP A 322 -4.55 -33.44 -27.04
N CYS A 323 -3.62 -32.76 -27.70
CA CYS A 323 -3.80 -31.37 -28.12
C CYS A 323 -5.05 -31.17 -29.00
N TYR A 324 -5.38 -32.15 -29.86
CA TYR A 324 -6.51 -32.05 -30.75
C TYR A 324 -7.84 -32.04 -29.99
N TYR A 325 -8.02 -32.97 -29.05
CA TYR A 325 -9.22 -33.00 -28.21
C TYR A 325 -9.26 -31.88 -27.19
N LEU A 326 -8.11 -31.46 -26.64
CA LEU A 326 -8.05 -30.32 -25.73
C LEU A 326 -8.58 -29.04 -26.39
N LEU A 327 -8.18 -28.75 -27.63
CA LEU A 327 -8.70 -27.59 -28.39
C LEU A 327 -10.22 -27.64 -28.58
N ARG A 328 -10.78 -28.83 -28.82
CA ARG A 328 -12.23 -29.01 -28.96
C ARG A 328 -12.97 -28.84 -27.64
N LEU A 329 -12.42 -29.42 -26.57
CA LEU A 329 -12.94 -29.27 -25.22
C LEU A 329 -12.96 -27.80 -24.80
N MET A 330 -11.87 -27.07 -25.05
CA MET A 330 -11.79 -25.65 -24.70
C MET A 330 -12.84 -24.81 -25.41
N ASN A 331 -13.10 -25.08 -26.69
CA ASN A 331 -14.14 -24.39 -27.45
C ASN A 331 -15.55 -24.73 -26.92
N VAL A 332 -15.87 -26.02 -26.77
CA VAL A 332 -17.20 -26.48 -26.35
C VAL A 332 -17.56 -26.02 -24.93
N LEU A 333 -16.58 -25.95 -24.04
CA LEU A 333 -16.78 -25.63 -22.61
C LEU A 333 -16.51 -24.15 -22.26
N ASP A 334 -16.35 -23.27 -23.26
CA ASP A 334 -15.94 -21.85 -23.12
C ASP A 334 -14.73 -21.65 -22.18
N ILE A 335 -13.72 -22.50 -22.31
CA ILE A 335 -12.49 -22.42 -21.54
C ILE A 335 -11.53 -21.49 -22.26
N ARG A 336 -11.20 -20.37 -21.63
CA ARG A 336 -10.43 -19.29 -22.28
C ARG A 336 -8.94 -19.41 -22.00
N GLN A 337 -8.58 -20.06 -20.90
CA GLN A 337 -7.19 -20.22 -20.49
C GLN A 337 -6.87 -21.67 -20.16
N VAL A 338 -5.70 -22.14 -20.61
CA VAL A 338 -5.23 -23.51 -20.33
C VAL A 338 -5.10 -23.76 -18.82
N SER A 339 -4.84 -22.72 -18.03
CA SER A 339 -4.77 -22.79 -16.57
C SER A 339 -6.06 -23.29 -15.92
N GLU A 340 -7.22 -23.18 -16.57
CA GLU A 340 -8.49 -23.72 -16.07
C GLU A 340 -8.57 -25.25 -16.15
N LEU A 341 -7.70 -25.89 -16.95
CA LEU A 341 -7.61 -27.35 -17.12
C LEU A 341 -6.29 -27.93 -16.62
N THR A 342 -5.50 -27.12 -15.92
CA THR A 342 -4.23 -27.58 -15.36
C THR A 342 -4.15 -27.27 -13.88
N LYS A 343 -3.52 -28.17 -13.14
CA LYS A 343 -3.10 -27.96 -11.76
C LYS A 343 -1.59 -27.91 -11.66
N ILE A 344 -1.09 -27.27 -10.60
CA ILE A 344 0.34 -27.19 -10.33
C ILE A 344 0.80 -28.44 -9.57
N VAL A 345 1.89 -29.04 -10.02
CA VAL A 345 2.59 -30.15 -9.37
C VAL A 345 4.00 -29.75 -8.96
N ASP A 346 4.51 -30.38 -7.90
CA ASP A 346 5.84 -30.16 -7.32
C ASP A 346 6.15 -28.69 -6.95
N VAL A 347 5.69 -28.30 -5.76
CA VAL A 347 6.03 -27.01 -5.15
C VAL A 347 6.58 -27.23 -3.75
N ASP A 348 7.76 -27.83 -3.65
CA ASP A 348 8.56 -27.78 -2.41
C ASP A 348 9.16 -26.36 -2.21
#